data_AF-A0A937QK66-F1
#
_entry.id   AF-A0A937QK66-F1
#
_cell.length_a   1.000
_cell.length_b   1.000
_cell.length_c   1.000
_cell.angle_alpha   90.00
_cell.angle_beta   90.00
_cell.angle_gamma   90.00
#
_symmetry.space_group_name_H-M   'P 1'
#
loop_
_entity.id
_entity.type
_entity.pdbx_description
1 polymer ?
#
loop_
_entity_poly.entity_id
_entity_poly.type
_entity_poly.pdbx_seq_one_letter_code
_entity_poly.pdbx_strand_id
1 'polypeptide(L)'
;MKKSKKIVLVFIIIFFFFGCQSKESRTVPVELRGVWRTSAPKYKSCYFELTENEIIFTNENYLDEMQINYISNIEKIIPGKRILYAINYVDDDDSEYELSFYYDPSEGEIRFKNQQQIKWKKTKGEEY
;
A
#
# COMPACT_ATOMS: atom_id res chain seq x y z
N MET A 1 55.71 10.33 12.00
CA MET A 1 54.95 9.09 12.27
C MET A 1 53.60 9.45 12.88
N LYS A 2 52.47 9.18 12.17
CA LYS A 2 51.07 9.00 12.67
C LYS A 2 50.42 10.22 13.38
N LYS A 3 49.18 10.65 13.20
CA LYS A 3 47.96 10.19 12.50
C LYS A 3 46.98 11.38 12.64
N SER A 4 46.45 11.92 11.56
CA SER A 4 45.19 12.69 11.63
C SER A 4 44.31 12.45 10.40
N LYS A 5 44.34 11.23 9.85
CA LYS A 5 43.44 10.80 8.75
C LYS A 5 41.97 10.60 9.20
N LYS A 6 41.55 11.16 10.34
CA LYS A 6 40.23 10.89 10.94
C LYS A 6 39.17 11.95 10.65
N ILE A 7 39.55 13.17 10.25
CA ILE A 7 38.57 14.27 10.08
C ILE A 7 37.88 14.20 8.71
N VAL A 8 38.55 13.68 7.68
CA VAL A 8 37.98 13.55 6.33
C VAL A 8 36.90 12.44 6.25
N LEU A 9 36.92 11.47 7.17
CA LEU A 9 36.01 10.32 7.11
C LEU A 9 34.59 10.66 7.60
N VAL A 10 34.41 11.72 8.39
CA VAL A 10 33.11 12.07 9.00
C VAL A 10 32.17 12.72 7.98
N PHE A 11 32.69 13.45 6.99
CA PHE A 11 31.86 14.08 5.96
C PHE A 11 31.35 13.11 4.89
N ILE A 12 31.98 11.94 4.72
CA ILE A 12 31.55 10.92 3.73
C ILE A 12 30.33 10.13 4.24
N ILE A 13 30.14 10.02 5.56
CA ILE A 13 29.05 9.25 6.16
C ILE A 13 27.71 10.02 6.11
N ILE A 14 27.74 11.36 6.06
CA ILE A 14 26.53 12.19 6.04
C ILE A 14 25.85 12.21 4.66
N PHE A 15 26.56 11.84 3.59
CA PHE A 15 25.99 11.81 2.23
C PHE A 15 25.17 10.56 1.89
N PHE A 16 25.13 9.55 2.77
CA PHE A 16 24.41 8.29 2.50
C PHE A 16 22.92 8.29 2.89
N PHE A 17 22.38 9.41 3.40
CA PHE A 17 20.94 9.56 3.69
C PHE A 17 20.12 10.19 2.55
N PHE A 18 20.67 10.26 1.34
CA PHE A 18 19.88 10.52 0.12
C PHE A 18 19.36 9.20 -0.47
N GLY A 19 18.34 8.60 0.13
CA GLY A 19 17.65 7.46 -0.44
C GLY A 19 16.38 7.14 0.35
N CYS A 20 15.16 7.19 -0.17
CA CYS A 20 14.66 7.46 -1.51
C CYS A 20 13.72 8.65 -1.44
N GLN A 21 13.79 9.56 -2.41
CA GLN A 21 12.64 10.42 -2.69
C GLN A 21 11.58 9.51 -3.31
N SER A 22 10.75 8.91 -2.44
CA SER A 22 9.51 8.25 -2.82
C SER A 22 8.74 9.25 -3.67
N LYS A 23 8.57 8.98 -4.96
CA LYS A 23 7.70 9.82 -5.80
C LYS A 23 6.29 9.60 -5.27
N GLU A 24 5.76 10.59 -4.57
CA GLU A 24 4.34 10.64 -4.22
C GLU A 24 3.53 10.47 -5.49
N SER A 25 2.75 9.39 -5.55
CA SER A 25 1.76 9.17 -6.59
C SER A 25 0.38 9.34 -5.98
N ARG A 26 -0.52 10.00 -6.69
CA ARG A 26 -1.94 10.05 -6.31
C ARG A 26 -2.77 8.99 -7.01
N THR A 27 -2.17 8.28 -7.97
CA THR A 27 -2.88 7.27 -8.75
C THR A 27 -2.42 5.87 -8.38
N VAL A 28 -3.38 4.99 -8.16
CA VAL A 28 -3.15 3.57 -7.90
C VAL A 28 -2.52 2.95 -9.15
N PRO A 29 -1.39 2.22 -9.02
CA PRO A 29 -0.80 1.47 -10.11
C PRO A 29 -1.79 0.47 -10.72
N VAL A 30 -1.81 0.35 -12.05
CA VAL A 30 -2.76 -0.49 -12.80
C VAL A 30 -2.75 -1.94 -12.29
N GLU A 31 -1.58 -2.47 -11.91
CA GLU A 31 -1.46 -3.82 -11.37
C GLU A 31 -2.20 -4.03 -10.04
N LEU A 32 -2.53 -2.97 -9.31
CA LEU A 32 -3.29 -3.03 -8.05
C LEU A 32 -4.79 -2.77 -8.24
N ARG A 33 -5.21 -2.12 -9.33
CA ARG A 33 -6.61 -1.73 -9.54
C ARG A 33 -7.55 -2.94 -9.64
N GLY A 34 -8.75 -2.82 -9.06
CA GLY A 34 -9.81 -3.84 -9.08
C GLY A 34 -10.17 -4.38 -7.70
N VAL A 35 -11.05 -5.38 -7.70
CA VAL A 35 -11.69 -5.92 -6.49
C VAL A 35 -10.86 -7.03 -5.84
N TRP A 36 -10.58 -6.88 -4.56
CA TRP A 36 -9.78 -7.80 -3.75
C TRP A 36 -10.63 -8.53 -2.72
N ARG A 37 -10.61 -9.86 -2.79
CA ARG A 37 -11.36 -10.76 -1.90
C ARG A 37 -10.44 -11.70 -1.15
N THR A 38 -10.91 -12.23 -0.03
CA THR A 38 -10.18 -13.25 0.74
C THR A 38 -11.04 -14.48 0.98
N SER A 39 -10.40 -15.65 1.11
CA SER A 39 -11.05 -16.89 1.55
C SER A 39 -11.14 -17.01 3.08
N ALA A 40 -10.59 -16.06 3.84
CA ALA A 40 -10.65 -16.08 5.29
C ALA A 40 -12.13 -15.98 5.78
N PRO A 41 -12.64 -16.96 6.55
CA PRO A 41 -14.07 -17.02 6.91
C PRO A 41 -14.61 -15.76 7.58
N LYS A 42 -13.79 -15.09 8.40
CA LYS A 42 -14.13 -13.83 9.09
C LYS A 42 -14.51 -12.70 8.12
N TYR A 43 -14.00 -12.73 6.90
CA TYR A 43 -14.15 -11.68 5.89
C TYR A 43 -14.89 -12.18 4.65
N LYS A 44 -15.66 -13.27 4.74
CA LYS A 44 -16.33 -13.90 3.58
C LYS A 44 -17.22 -12.92 2.81
N SER A 45 -17.87 -12.00 3.51
CA SER A 45 -18.75 -10.98 2.94
C SER A 45 -18.04 -9.63 2.73
N CYS A 46 -16.74 -9.55 3.00
CA CYS A 46 -15.99 -8.29 2.93
C CYS A 46 -15.04 -8.30 1.74
N TYR A 47 -15.03 -7.20 1.00
CA TYR A 47 -14.05 -6.95 -0.04
C TYR A 47 -13.62 -5.49 -0.02
N PHE A 48 -12.51 -5.21 -0.68
CA PHE A 48 -12.12 -3.84 -0.99
C PHE A 48 -11.79 -3.72 -2.47
N GLU A 49 -12.02 -2.55 -3.03
CA GLU A 49 -11.67 -2.21 -4.40
C GLU A 49 -10.70 -1.05 -4.39
N LEU A 50 -9.68 -1.14 -5.26
CA LEU A 50 -8.79 -0.04 -5.55
C LEU A 50 -9.13 0.47 -6.94
N THR A 51 -9.68 1.68 -7.05
CA THR A 51 -9.88 2.34 -8.35
C THR A 51 -8.62 3.13 -8.71
N GLU A 52 -8.68 4.05 -9.67
CA GLU A 52 -7.52 4.92 -9.96
C GLU A 52 -7.17 5.84 -8.79
N ASN A 53 -8.17 6.31 -8.05
CA ASN A 53 -8.07 7.39 -7.07
C ASN A 53 -8.87 7.12 -5.78
N GLU A 54 -9.52 5.97 -5.65
CA GLU A 54 -10.33 5.65 -4.46
C GLU A 54 -9.99 4.27 -3.89
N ILE A 55 -10.27 4.13 -2.60
CA ILE A 55 -10.41 2.86 -1.91
C ILE A 55 -11.87 2.70 -1.51
N ILE A 56 -12.50 1.63 -1.97
CA ILE A 56 -13.88 1.31 -1.63
C ILE A 56 -13.87 0.09 -0.72
N PHE A 57 -14.42 0.21 0.48
CA PHE A 57 -14.66 -0.92 1.37
C PHE A 57 -16.13 -1.31 1.32
N THR A 58 -16.40 -2.62 1.19
CA THR A 58 -17.77 -3.12 1.14
C THR A 58 -17.95 -4.34 2.03
N ASN A 59 -19.08 -4.37 2.73
CA ASN A 59 -19.60 -5.54 3.41
C ASN A 59 -20.93 -5.93 2.76
N GLU A 60 -20.98 -7.08 2.10
CA GLU A 60 -22.18 -7.55 1.38
C GLU A 60 -23.40 -7.77 2.30
N ASN A 61 -23.20 -7.84 3.61
CA ASN A 61 -24.32 -7.91 4.57
C ASN A 61 -24.95 -6.54 4.89
N TYR A 62 -24.29 -5.44 4.50
CA TYR A 62 -24.67 -4.05 4.75
C TYR A 62 -24.36 -3.21 3.50
N LEU A 63 -25.10 -3.45 2.40
CA LEU A 63 -24.81 -2.85 1.09
C LEU A 63 -24.97 -1.33 1.06
N ASP A 64 -25.81 -0.81 1.95
CA ASP A 64 -26.05 0.59 2.24
C ASP A 64 -24.89 1.28 2.98
N GLU A 65 -23.87 0.54 3.40
CA GLU A 65 -22.69 1.03 4.14
C GLU A 65 -21.39 0.93 3.33
N MET A 66 -21.46 1.08 2.00
CA MET A 66 -20.26 1.19 1.17
C MET A 66 -19.46 2.44 1.56
N GLN A 67 -18.17 2.27 1.87
CA GLN A 67 -17.28 3.36 2.26
C GLN A 67 -16.38 3.70 1.07
N ILE A 68 -16.67 4.79 0.39
CA ILE A 68 -15.85 5.33 -0.70
C ILE A 68 -14.88 6.33 -0.09
N ASN A 69 -13.58 6.12 -0.30
CA ASN A 69 -12.54 6.94 0.31
C ASN A 69 -11.57 7.46 -0.76
N TYR A 70 -11.27 8.75 -0.75
CA TYR A 70 -10.41 9.36 -1.75
C TYR A 70 -8.94 9.26 -1.37
N ILE A 71 -8.11 8.82 -2.31
CA ILE A 71 -6.67 8.66 -2.11
C ILE A 71 -5.99 10.03 -2.18
N SER A 72 -5.29 10.39 -1.11
CA SER A 72 -4.53 11.65 -1.02
C SER A 72 -3.05 11.44 -1.38
N ASN A 73 -2.48 10.28 -1.05
CA ASN A 73 -1.08 9.95 -1.31
C ASN A 73 -0.84 8.43 -1.38
N ILE A 74 0.14 8.02 -2.17
CA ILE A 74 0.62 6.64 -2.24
C ILE A 74 2.15 6.64 -2.13
N GLU A 75 2.64 5.92 -1.14
CA GLU A 75 4.04 5.58 -1.00
C GLU A 75 4.31 4.14 -1.41
N LYS A 76 5.46 3.94 -2.07
CA LYS A 76 5.92 2.62 -2.53
C LYS A 76 7.34 2.37 -2.07
N ILE A 77 7.52 1.28 -1.33
CA ILE A 77 8.83 0.79 -0.89
C ILE A 77 9.01 -0.61 -1.46
N ILE A 78 10.19 -0.92 -2.00
CA ILE A 78 10.50 -2.25 -2.57
C ILE A 78 11.52 -2.97 -1.66
N PRO A 79 11.08 -3.57 -0.53
CA PRO A 79 11.93 -4.39 0.31
C PRO A 79 12.10 -5.80 -0.30
N GLY A 80 12.99 -5.95 -1.28
CA GLY A 80 13.31 -7.25 -1.87
C GLY A 80 12.21 -7.78 -2.80
N LYS A 81 11.59 -8.92 -2.47
CA LYS A 81 10.66 -9.64 -3.37
C LYS A 81 9.21 -9.16 -3.32
N ARG A 82 8.82 -8.48 -2.24
CA ARG A 82 7.47 -7.91 -2.07
C ARG A 82 7.55 -6.40 -2.12
N ILE A 83 6.48 -5.77 -2.56
CA ILE A 83 6.34 -4.32 -2.63
C ILE A 83 5.44 -3.89 -1.48
N LEU A 84 5.92 -3.00 -0.62
CA LEU A 84 5.10 -2.37 0.41
C LEU A 84 4.47 -1.11 -0.18
N TYR A 85 3.15 -1.04 -0.14
CA TYR A 85 2.37 0.15 -0.43
C TYR A 85 1.80 0.71 0.88
N ALA A 86 1.85 2.03 1.04
CA ALA A 86 1.08 2.76 2.05
C ALA A 86 0.22 3.78 1.29
N ILE A 87 -1.10 3.62 1.38
CA ILE A 87 -2.07 4.50 0.74
C ILE A 87 -2.73 5.35 1.83
N ASN A 88 -2.51 6.66 1.76
CA ASN A 88 -3.25 7.61 2.58
C ASN A 88 -4.55 7.96 1.87
N TYR A 89 -5.64 7.97 2.62
CA TYR A 89 -6.97 8.28 2.10
C TYR A 89 -7.78 9.09 3.11
N VAL A 90 -8.80 9.77 2.62
CA VAL A 90 -9.78 10.51 3.42
C VAL A 90 -11.17 9.93 3.23
N ASP A 91 -11.97 9.94 4.30
CA ASP A 91 -13.39 9.64 4.25
C ASP A 91 -14.23 10.89 3.95
N ASP A 92 -15.56 10.75 3.96
CA ASP A 92 -16.50 11.86 3.72
C ASP A 92 -16.46 12.96 4.80
N ASP A 93 -15.89 12.67 5.97
CA ASP A 93 -15.72 13.60 7.09
C ASP A 93 -14.32 14.26 7.10
N ASP A 94 -13.55 14.14 5.99
CA ASP A 94 -12.18 14.61 5.83
C ASP A 94 -11.19 14.01 6.85
N SER A 95 -11.53 12.86 7.46
CA SER A 95 -10.64 12.17 8.40
C SER A 95 -9.57 11.40 7.64
N GLU A 96 -8.30 11.60 8.01
CA GLU A 96 -7.16 10.94 7.35
C GLU A 96 -6.88 9.55 7.92
N TYR A 97 -6.67 8.59 7.01
CA TYR A 97 -6.35 7.20 7.32
C TYR A 97 -5.22 6.67 6.43
N GLU A 98 -4.60 5.56 6.85
CA GLU A 98 -3.57 4.86 6.07
C GLU A 98 -3.92 3.37 5.92
N LEU A 99 -3.91 2.87 4.67
CA LEU A 99 -3.91 1.44 4.36
C LEU A 99 -2.51 0.99 3.91
N SER A 100 -1.83 0.27 4.78
CA SER A 100 -0.50 -0.31 4.53
C SER A 100 -0.59 -1.79 4.16
N PHE A 101 -0.01 -2.21 3.03
CA PHE A 101 -0.02 -3.61 2.59
C PHE A 101 1.18 -4.05 1.74
N TYR A 102 1.49 -5.34 1.82
CA TYR A 102 2.46 -5.99 0.94
C TYR A 102 1.77 -6.58 -0.29
N TYR A 103 2.25 -6.23 -1.47
CA TYR A 103 1.91 -6.85 -2.74
C TYR A 103 3.01 -7.83 -3.15
N ASP A 104 2.63 -9.05 -3.49
CA ASP A 104 3.50 -10.07 -4.08
C ASP A 104 3.13 -10.26 -5.57
N PRO A 105 3.91 -9.68 -6.50
CA PRO A 105 3.61 -9.77 -7.93
C PRO A 105 3.67 -11.20 -8.48
N SER A 106 4.44 -12.09 -7.85
CA SER A 106 4.57 -13.48 -8.31
C SER A 106 3.32 -14.32 -8.04
N GLU A 107 2.61 -13.98 -6.97
CA GLU A 107 1.41 -14.67 -6.52
C GLU A 107 0.12 -13.89 -6.83
N GLY A 108 0.23 -12.62 -7.23
CA GLY A 108 -0.91 -11.72 -7.41
C GLY A 108 -1.73 -11.56 -6.12
N GLU A 109 -1.07 -11.41 -4.97
CA GLU A 109 -1.75 -11.29 -3.67
C GLU A 109 -1.36 -10.04 -2.89
N ILE A 110 -2.34 -9.48 -2.19
CA ILE A 110 -2.16 -8.45 -1.19
C ILE A 110 -2.26 -9.08 0.20
N ARG A 111 -1.42 -8.61 1.13
CA ARG A 111 -1.48 -8.90 2.56
C ARG A 111 -1.34 -7.61 3.34
N PHE A 112 -2.36 -7.27 4.12
CA PHE A 112 -2.29 -6.08 4.97
C PHE A 112 -1.13 -6.19 5.96
N LYS A 113 -0.44 -5.08 6.21
CA LYS A 113 0.76 -5.02 7.06
C LYS A 113 0.47 -5.50 8.49
N ASN A 114 -0.73 -5.22 8.99
CA ASN A 114 -1.22 -5.63 10.32
C ASN A 114 -1.87 -7.03 10.34
N GLN A 115 -2.07 -7.69 9.20
CA GLN A 115 -2.78 -8.98 9.08
C GLN A 115 -2.14 -9.88 8.01
N GLN A 116 -0.82 -10.08 8.09
CA GLN A 116 -0.07 -10.75 7.04
C GLN A 116 -0.49 -12.21 6.78
N GLN A 117 -1.18 -12.86 7.70
CA GLN A 117 -1.73 -14.21 7.51
C GLN A 117 -2.86 -14.27 6.48
N ILE A 118 -3.57 -13.16 6.24
CA ILE A 118 -4.73 -13.09 5.35
C ILE A 118 -4.27 -12.77 3.93
N LYS A 119 -4.59 -13.66 3.00
CA LYS A 119 -4.35 -13.45 1.57
C LYS A 119 -5.57 -12.78 0.94
N TRP A 120 -5.36 -11.65 0.30
CA TRP A 120 -6.33 -11.01 -0.57
C TRP A 120 -5.91 -11.27 -2.02
N LYS A 121 -6.82 -11.79 -2.82
CA LYS A 121 -6.61 -12.08 -4.24
C LYS A 121 -7.54 -11.21 -5.07
N LYS A 122 -7.03 -10.70 -6.19
CA LYS A 122 -7.84 -9.96 -7.13
C LYS A 122 -8.86 -10.88 -7.78
N THR A 123 -10.11 -10.43 -7.88
CA THR A 123 -11.17 -11.15 -8.61
C THR A 123 -10.84 -11.08 -10.10
N LYS A 124 -11.03 -12.18 -10.84
CA LYS A 124 -10.87 -12.17 -12.30
C LYS A 124 -12.18 -11.63 -12.91
N GLY A 125 -12.11 -10.48 -13.59
CA GLY A 125 -13.26 -9.68 -14.03
C GLY A 125 -13.59 -8.62 -12.98
N GLU A 126 -13.57 -7.32 -13.26
CA GLU A 126 -13.97 -6.61 -14.47
C GLU A 126 -12.83 -5.67 -14.93
N GLU A 127 -12.44 -5.79 -16.20
CA GLU A 127 -11.70 -4.73 -16.89
C GLU A 127 -12.71 -3.61 -17.16
N TYR A 128 -12.58 -2.48 -16.47
CA TYR A 128 -13.24 -1.24 -16.87
C TYR A 128 -12.48 -0.60 -18.02
#